data_AF-A0A6A6XPD5-F1
#
_entry.id   AF-A0A6A6XPD5-F1
#
_cell.length_a   1.000
_cell.length_b   1.000
_cell.length_c   1.000
_cell.angle_alpha   90.00
_cell.angle_beta   90.00
_cell.angle_gamma   90.00
#
_symmetry.space_group_name_H-M   'P 1'
#
loop_
_entity.id
_entity.type
_entity.pdbx_description
1 polymer ?
#
loop_
_entity_poly.entity_id
_entity_poly.type
_entity_poly.pdbx_seq_one_letter_code
_entity_poly.pdbx_strand_id
1 'polypeptide(L)'
;MFSTTSRTTILTALLTLTSAAPSSLSPRQGGAFYAVGELYSSGGCTNLIFGDPIFTANSCVLLDRSGSVPDIVSYKLTSASAGCTVKLYTSTTCEGTAFSATVGACVQAGSPFQSANVTCV
;
A
#
# COMPACT_ATOMS: atom_id res chain seq x y z
N MET A 1 70.70 -6.82 17.89
CA MET A 1 69.89 -5.60 18.07
C MET A 1 69.32 -5.30 16.69
N PHE A 2 68.01 -5.27 16.42
CA PHE A 2 66.93 -4.58 17.11
C PHE A 2 65.61 -5.37 17.05
N SER A 3 64.81 -5.18 18.10
CA SER A 3 63.42 -5.58 18.24
C SER A 3 62.52 -4.53 17.59
N THR A 4 61.44 -4.95 16.91
CA THR A 4 60.25 -4.09 16.75
C THR A 4 58.98 -4.91 16.48
N THR A 5 58.14 -4.95 17.49
CA THR A 5 56.71 -5.26 17.49
C THR A 5 55.96 -4.41 16.44
N SER A 6 55.13 -5.02 15.60
CA SER A 6 54.15 -4.29 14.79
C SER A 6 52.74 -4.70 15.18
N ARG A 7 51.97 -3.67 15.57
CA ARG A 7 50.65 -3.73 16.20
C ARG A 7 49.58 -4.09 15.18
N THR A 8 48.72 -5.05 15.56
CA THR A 8 47.49 -5.41 14.88
C THR A 8 46.49 -4.26 14.97
N THR A 9 46.13 -3.64 13.85
CA THR A 9 45.01 -2.69 13.77
C THR A 9 43.86 -3.38 13.02
N ILE A 10 42.93 -3.95 13.77
CA ILE A 10 41.66 -4.47 13.23
C ILE A 10 40.77 -3.25 12.98
N LEU A 11 40.54 -2.92 11.71
CA LEU A 11 39.62 -1.88 11.28
C LEU A 11 38.22 -2.49 11.13
N THR A 12 37.41 -2.46 12.18
CA THR A 12 36.02 -2.91 12.14
C THR A 12 35.15 -1.80 11.54
N ALA A 13 34.84 -1.89 10.25
CA ALA A 13 33.88 -1.01 9.60
C ALA A 13 32.45 -1.52 9.88
N LEU A 14 31.78 -0.90 10.85
CA LEU A 14 30.33 -1.05 11.06
C LEU A 14 29.58 -0.30 9.95
N LEU A 15 29.08 -1.02 8.95
CA LEU A 15 28.11 -0.51 7.98
C LEU A 15 26.75 -0.44 8.67
N THR A 16 26.39 0.73 9.20
CA THR A 16 25.03 1.03 9.63
C THR A 16 24.14 1.12 8.39
N LEU A 17 23.30 0.11 8.17
CA LEU A 17 22.20 0.20 7.21
C LEU A 17 21.21 1.24 7.75
N THR A 18 21.25 2.45 7.17
CA THR A 18 20.19 3.44 7.35
C THR A 18 18.91 2.86 6.78
N SER A 19 18.04 2.38 7.66
CA SER A 19 16.63 2.13 7.35
C SER A 19 16.04 3.46 6.90
N ALA A 20 15.83 3.62 5.59
CA ALA A 20 15.02 4.69 5.07
C ALA A 20 13.59 4.46 5.57
N ALA A 21 13.13 5.31 6.49
CA ALA A 21 11.73 5.34 6.90
C ALA A 21 10.87 5.56 5.64
N PRO A 22 9.69 4.91 5.53
CA PRO A 22 8.81 5.13 4.39
C PRO A 22 8.45 6.61 4.32
N SER A 23 8.81 7.25 3.21
CA SER A 23 8.41 8.62 2.93
C SER A 23 6.88 8.67 2.98
N SER A 24 6.31 9.49 3.86
CA SER A 24 4.88 9.82 3.78
C SER A 24 4.66 10.44 2.40
N LEU A 25 4.03 9.69 1.50
CA LEU A 25 3.79 10.12 0.13
C LEU A 25 2.90 11.36 0.20
N SER A 26 3.45 12.56 0.01
CA SER A 26 2.62 13.75 -0.16
C SER A 26 2.00 13.70 -1.55
N PRO A 27 0.69 13.90 -1.70
CA PRO A 27 0.04 13.92 -2.99
C PRO A 27 0.70 15.01 -3.83
N ARG A 28 1.31 14.63 -4.96
CA ARG A 28 2.04 15.52 -5.88
C ARG A 28 1.17 16.66 -6.45
N GLN A 29 -0.13 16.65 -6.17
CA GLN A 29 -1.12 17.65 -6.58
C GLN A 29 -1.81 18.39 -5.41
N GLY A 30 -1.29 18.31 -4.18
CA GLY A 30 -1.72 19.20 -3.10
C GLY A 30 -3.08 18.92 -2.46
N GLY A 31 -3.65 17.71 -2.60
CA GLY A 31 -4.91 17.32 -1.96
C GLY A 31 -4.76 16.10 -1.06
N ALA A 32 -5.24 16.16 0.19
CA ALA A 32 -5.13 15.04 1.14
C ALA A 32 -5.86 13.79 0.62
N PHE A 33 -5.24 12.62 0.77
CA PHE A 33 -5.90 11.32 0.57
C PHE A 33 -6.25 10.68 1.91
N TYR A 34 -7.27 9.84 1.92
CA TYR A 34 -7.70 9.09 3.11
C TYR A 34 -7.14 7.67 3.13
N ALA A 35 -6.82 7.13 1.95
CA ALA A 35 -6.19 5.83 1.79
C ALA A 35 -5.40 5.76 0.50
N VAL A 36 -4.41 4.87 0.46
CA VAL A 36 -3.68 4.49 -0.75
C VAL A 36 -3.57 2.97 -0.77
N GLY A 37 -3.91 2.35 -1.88
CA GLY A 37 -3.64 0.93 -2.09
C GLY A 37 -3.12 0.64 -3.48
N GLU A 38 -2.76 -0.61 -3.69
CA GLU A 38 -2.20 -1.12 -4.92
C GLU A 38 -3.18 -2.13 -5.50
N LEU A 39 -3.48 -1.99 -6.79
CA LEU A 39 -4.39 -2.86 -7.54
C LEU A 39 -3.59 -3.91 -8.30
N TYR A 40 -4.03 -5.16 -8.27
CA TYR A 40 -3.32 -6.28 -8.88
C TYR A 40 -4.24 -7.11 -9.76
N SER A 41 -3.73 -7.54 -10.92
CA SER A 41 -4.49 -8.34 -11.89
C SER A 41 -4.48 -9.84 -11.61
N SER A 42 -3.73 -10.29 -10.60
CA SER A 42 -3.74 -11.68 -10.15
C SER A 42 -3.81 -11.80 -8.63
N GLY A 43 -4.12 -13.00 -8.15
CA GLY A 43 -4.25 -13.31 -6.72
C GLY A 43 -2.94 -13.14 -5.96
N GLY A 44 -3.05 -12.98 -4.64
CA GLY A 44 -1.88 -12.84 -3.76
C GLY A 44 -1.08 -11.54 -3.94
N CYS A 45 -1.68 -10.51 -4.56
CA CYS A 45 -1.06 -9.20 -4.79
C CYS A 45 0.20 -9.33 -5.64
N THR A 46 0.05 -10.08 -6.73
CA THR A 46 1.05 -10.31 -7.77
C THR A 46 0.61 -9.58 -9.04
N ASN A 47 1.56 -9.15 -9.89
CA ASN A 47 1.28 -8.38 -11.11
C ASN A 47 0.56 -7.03 -10.85
N LEU A 48 1.33 -6.04 -10.40
CA LEU A 48 0.83 -4.70 -10.10
C LEU A 48 0.24 -4.04 -11.36
N ILE A 49 -0.97 -3.49 -11.25
CA ILE A 49 -1.59 -2.64 -12.26
C ILE A 49 -1.12 -1.19 -12.04
N PHE A 50 -1.51 -0.59 -10.90
CA PHE A 50 -1.05 0.72 -10.42
C PHE A 50 -1.43 0.94 -8.95
N GLY A 51 -0.91 2.03 -8.36
CA GLY A 51 -1.32 2.52 -7.04
C GLY A 51 -2.51 3.49 -7.14
N ASP A 52 -3.54 3.25 -6.34
CA ASP A 52 -4.78 4.01 -6.28
C ASP A 52 -4.85 4.86 -4.98
N PRO A 53 -4.56 6.17 -5.04
CA PRO A 53 -4.90 7.09 -3.97
C PRO A 53 -6.40 7.41 -3.96
N ILE A 54 -7.04 7.24 -2.81
CA ILE A 54 -8.46 7.54 -2.59
C ILE A 54 -8.60 8.87 -1.85
N PHE A 55 -9.24 9.84 -2.52
CA PHE A 55 -9.41 11.21 -2.05
C PHE A 55 -10.77 11.49 -1.39
N THR A 56 -11.64 10.48 -1.33
CA THR A 56 -12.99 10.61 -0.76
C THR A 56 -13.13 9.70 0.47
N ALA A 57 -13.69 10.24 1.55
CA ALA A 57 -14.06 9.47 2.75
C ALA A 57 -15.59 9.40 2.89
N ASN A 58 -16.04 8.39 3.63
CA ASN A 58 -17.43 8.10 3.97
C ASN A 58 -18.34 7.99 2.74
N SER A 59 -17.79 7.50 1.63
CA SER A 59 -18.49 7.32 0.37
C SER A 59 -17.91 6.15 -0.43
N CYS A 60 -18.73 5.58 -1.30
CA CYS A 60 -18.31 4.55 -2.22
C CYS A 60 -17.55 5.15 -3.40
N VAL A 61 -16.37 4.62 -3.70
CA VAL A 61 -15.57 5.01 -4.86
C VAL A 61 -15.29 3.80 -5.74
N LEU A 62 -15.44 3.98 -7.06
CA LEU A 62 -14.96 3.00 -8.01
C LEU A 62 -13.43 2.94 -7.97
N LEU A 63 -12.90 1.72 -8.07
CA LEU A 63 -11.46 1.49 -8.22
C LEU A 63 -11.04 1.69 -9.68
N ASP A 64 -11.86 1.24 -10.63
CA ASP A 64 -11.74 1.64 -12.04
C ASP A 64 -12.53 2.91 -12.30
N ARG A 65 -11.83 4.06 -12.31
CA ARG A 65 -12.44 5.37 -12.59
C ARG A 65 -12.39 5.74 -14.08
N SER A 66 -11.62 5.03 -14.88
CA SER A 66 -11.45 5.31 -16.32
C SER A 66 -12.26 4.35 -17.20
N GLY A 67 -12.77 3.25 -16.64
CA GLY A 67 -13.46 2.19 -17.37
C GLY A 67 -12.52 1.35 -18.25
N SER A 68 -11.23 1.31 -17.93
CA SER A 68 -10.20 0.65 -18.74
C SER A 68 -9.17 -0.11 -17.92
N VAL A 69 -9.45 -0.32 -16.64
CA VAL A 69 -8.57 -1.06 -15.73
C VAL A 69 -8.89 -2.55 -15.89
N PRO A 70 -7.87 -3.43 -16.07
CA PRO A 70 -8.12 -4.86 -16.08
C PRO A 70 -8.68 -5.32 -14.73
N ASP A 71 -9.26 -6.51 -14.68
CA ASP A 71 -9.85 -7.07 -13.46
C ASP A 71 -8.91 -6.96 -12.25
N ILE A 72 -9.40 -6.33 -11.18
CA ILE A 72 -8.67 -6.14 -9.92
C ILE A 72 -8.91 -7.38 -9.05
N VAL A 73 -8.11 -8.42 -9.27
CA VAL A 73 -8.26 -9.72 -8.59
C VAL A 73 -7.81 -9.66 -7.13
N SER A 74 -6.81 -8.84 -6.83
CA SER A 74 -6.39 -8.59 -5.46
C SER A 74 -5.95 -7.16 -5.21
N TYR A 75 -5.93 -6.78 -3.94
CA TYR A 75 -5.69 -5.42 -3.49
C TYR A 75 -4.79 -5.43 -2.26
N LYS A 76 -3.83 -4.51 -2.21
CA LYS A 76 -3.02 -4.29 -1.01
C LYS A 76 -3.18 -2.85 -0.54
N LEU A 77 -3.71 -2.67 0.67
CA LEU A 77 -3.72 -1.34 1.28
C LEU A 77 -2.30 -0.99 1.72
N THR A 78 -1.76 0.13 1.27
CA THR A 78 -0.40 0.57 1.61
C THR A 78 -0.38 1.65 2.68
N SER A 79 -1.44 2.46 2.75
CA SER A 79 -1.60 3.49 3.77
C SER A 79 -3.07 3.84 3.97
N ALA A 80 -3.42 4.23 5.18
CA ALA A 80 -4.70 4.86 5.50
C ALA A 80 -4.45 5.99 6.51
N SER A 81 -5.21 7.07 6.40
CA SER A 81 -5.18 8.16 7.37
C SER A 81 -5.65 7.66 8.74
N ALA A 82 -5.14 8.27 9.82
CA ALA A 82 -5.52 7.89 11.17
C ALA A 82 -7.04 7.98 11.35
N GLY A 83 -7.64 6.95 11.97
CA GLY A 83 -9.09 6.84 12.13
C GLY A 83 -9.84 6.33 10.90
N CYS A 84 -9.16 6.13 9.75
CA CYS A 84 -9.77 5.61 8.53
C CYS A 84 -9.60 4.10 8.38
N THR A 85 -10.64 3.43 7.88
CA THR A 85 -10.65 2.02 7.51
C THR A 85 -11.10 1.87 6.08
N VAL A 86 -10.63 0.83 5.39
CA VAL A 86 -10.96 0.60 3.98
C VAL A 86 -11.64 -0.75 3.81
N LYS A 87 -12.79 -0.75 3.15
CA LYS A 87 -13.52 -1.95 2.74
C LYS A 87 -13.59 -2.01 1.23
N LEU A 88 -13.36 -3.19 0.67
CA LEU A 88 -13.42 -3.49 -0.75
C LEU A 88 -14.69 -4.29 -1.06
N TYR A 89 -15.21 -4.12 -2.26
CA TYR A 89 -16.43 -4.76 -2.73
C TYR A 89 -16.28 -5.24 -4.16
N THR A 90 -16.92 -6.36 -4.47
CA THR A 90 -17.02 -6.89 -5.84
C THR A 90 -18.20 -6.29 -6.61
N SER A 91 -18.93 -5.35 -6.01
CA SER A 91 -20.01 -4.55 -6.62
C SER A 91 -19.54 -3.10 -6.84
N THR A 92 -20.20 -2.36 -7.72
CA THR A 92 -19.90 -0.94 -7.99
C THR A 92 -20.52 0.02 -6.97
N THR A 93 -21.47 -0.45 -6.15
CA THR A 93 -22.27 0.34 -5.22
C THR A 93 -21.83 0.23 -3.76
N CYS A 94 -20.73 -0.47 -3.48
CA CYS A 94 -20.27 -0.80 -2.12
C CYS A 94 -21.33 -1.55 -1.28
N GLU A 95 -22.13 -2.36 -1.96
CA GLU A 95 -23.15 -3.23 -1.35
C GLU A 95 -22.69 -4.68 -1.33
N GLY A 96 -23.30 -5.48 -0.44
CA GLY A 96 -23.00 -6.90 -0.27
C GLY A 96 -21.83 -7.17 0.66
N THR A 97 -21.07 -8.24 0.38
CA THR A 97 -19.94 -8.68 1.22
C THR A 97 -18.80 -7.67 1.16
N ALA A 98 -18.45 -7.12 2.31
CA ALA A 98 -17.33 -6.21 2.46
C ALA A 98 -16.06 -6.97 2.85
N PHE A 99 -14.97 -6.72 2.13
CA PHE A 99 -13.65 -7.30 2.43
C PHE A 99 -12.78 -6.24 3.08
N SER A 100 -12.36 -6.47 4.33
CA SER A 100 -11.57 -5.47 5.07
C SER A 100 -10.13 -5.45 4.56
N ALA A 101 -9.69 -4.28 4.10
CA ALA A 101 -8.32 -4.08 3.66
C ALA A 101 -7.47 -3.57 4.84
N THR A 102 -6.58 -4.43 5.33
CA THR A 102 -5.63 -4.07 6.39
C THR A 102 -4.33 -3.58 5.77
N VAL A 103 -3.74 -2.52 6.33
CA VAL A 103 -2.48 -1.96 5.82
C VAL A 103 -1.39 -3.04 5.79
N GLY A 104 -0.73 -3.18 4.66
CA GLY A 104 0.34 -4.15 4.40
C GLY A 104 -0.14 -5.56 4.02
N ALA A 105 -1.43 -5.88 4.23
CA ALA A 105 -2.00 -7.18 3.91
C ALA A 105 -2.57 -7.23 2.49
N CYS A 106 -2.39 -8.37 1.83
CA CYS A 106 -3.08 -8.64 0.58
C CYS A 106 -4.50 -9.16 0.84
N VAL A 107 -5.46 -8.65 0.08
CA VAL A 107 -6.86 -9.08 0.13
C VAL A 107 -7.29 -9.53 -1.26
N GLN A 108 -8.08 -10.60 -1.32
CA GLN A 108 -8.65 -11.17 -2.54
C GLN A 108 -10.04 -11.71 -2.24
N ALA A 109 -10.90 -11.72 -3.25
CA ALA A 109 -12.26 -12.25 -3.20
C ALA A 109 -12.45 -13.33 -4.28
N GLY A 110 -13.63 -13.96 -4.32
CA GLY A 110 -14.00 -14.89 -5.39
C GLY A 110 -14.32 -14.23 -6.73
N SER A 111 -14.32 -12.89 -6.78
CA SER A 111 -14.56 -12.09 -7.99
C SER A 111 -13.76 -10.79 -7.90
N PRO A 112 -13.49 -10.10 -9.03
CA PRO A 112 -12.72 -8.86 -9.02
C PRO A 112 -13.35 -7.78 -8.14
N PHE A 113 -12.51 -7.00 -7.47
CA PHE A 113 -12.93 -5.81 -6.76
C PHE A 113 -13.30 -4.71 -7.77
N GLN A 114 -14.39 -4.01 -7.49
CA GLN A 114 -14.89 -2.93 -8.34
C GLN A 114 -14.94 -1.59 -7.61
N SER A 115 -15.17 -1.61 -6.29
CA SER A 115 -15.26 -0.41 -5.48
C SER A 115 -14.61 -0.56 -4.12
N ALA A 116 -14.32 0.58 -3.51
CA ALA A 116 -13.85 0.71 -2.14
C ALA A 116 -14.69 1.75 -1.39
N ASN A 117 -14.83 1.57 -0.09
CA ASN A 117 -15.36 2.58 0.82
C ASN A 117 -14.32 2.84 1.91
N VAL A 118 -13.87 4.08 2.02
CA VAL A 118 -13.00 4.54 3.10
C VAL A 118 -13.88 5.19 4.15
N THR A 119 -13.98 4.60 5.33
CA THR A 119 -14.77 5.15 6.46
C THR A 119 -13.83 5.72 7.51
N CYS A 120 -14.00 6.98 7.87
CA CYS A 120 -13.17 7.68 8.86
C CYS A 120 -14.02 8.20 10.02
N VAL A 121 -13.51 8.08 11.25
CA VAL A 121 -14.18 8.50 12.50
C VAL A 121 -13.39 9.56 13.26
#